data_AF-A0A813H673-F1
#
_entry.id   AF-A0A813H673-F1
#
_cell.length_a   1.000
_cell.length_b   1.000
_cell.length_c   1.000
_cell.angle_alpha   90.00
_cell.angle_beta   90.00
_cell.angle_gamma   90.00
#
_symmetry.space_group_name_H-M   'P 1'
#
loop_
_entity.id
_entity.type
_entity.pdbx_description
1 polymer ?
#
loop_
_entity_poly.entity_id
_entity_poly.type
_entity_poly.pdbx_seq_one_letter_code
_entity_poly.pdbx_strand_id
1 'polypeptide(L)'
;LQHVLLLTDGVPNMNPPRGIIEMLKRMKQKGAGARLPCTVNTFGFGYELDSELLDQIAGLGSGSYAFIPDAGFVGTVFVNAVTNLLVTMATNVTLTLEPLSGAALASSEAVAAGLPAKAVGNTVQVELQSLQFGQSKDVLLRLLAPTEGTEAAALRVTVQYCTRMGGDPMQVVVSSELKALSAPSAAASAQRCRVLFVDGVGKAMAMLKQSKLDKLQEKPLQLPEAQEHIKQLVQTISAVASAGSEALPALLEDLSGQVAEAFSKEEWYAKWDPGVQHYGGNLFGTLRDQADEACSGQRSQLLLPQLPAPSMAAYYDRYAGCIDGLPYHPVLSDGAWRFPSDLAAVEELECDSVFTFVLADGAAAFVVEGVSCVSLGHGLQEGVARHPYLGSPKVLEDLSRFPGFRSGLVDLPSESVIRDETGLICGLRPSRI
;
A
#
# COMPACT_ATOMS: atom_id res chain seq x y z
N LEU A 1 -17.50 -14.80 5.92
CA LEU A 1 -16.66 -13.64 6.32
C LEU A 1 -16.87 -12.53 5.30
N GLN A 2 -17.21 -11.33 5.75
CA GLN A 2 -17.33 -10.15 4.89
C GLN A 2 -16.10 -9.26 5.10
N HIS A 3 -15.58 -8.70 4.00
CA HIS A 3 -14.39 -7.87 4.00
C HIS A 3 -14.69 -6.59 3.20
N VAL A 4 -14.29 -5.44 3.73
CA VAL A 4 -14.33 -4.15 3.04
C VAL A 4 -12.89 -3.76 2.74
N LEU A 5 -12.64 -3.39 1.49
CA LEU A 5 -11.39 -2.78 1.05
C LEU A 5 -11.67 -1.30 0.81
N LEU A 6 -11.09 -0.44 1.63
CA LEU A 6 -11.21 1.01 1.52
C LEU A 6 -9.94 1.54 0.84
N LEU A 7 -10.09 2.22 -0.29
CA LEU A 7 -8.99 2.76 -1.08
C LEU A 7 -9.11 4.29 -1.11
N THR A 8 -8.00 5.01 -0.89
CA THR A 8 -7.97 6.48 -0.99
C THR A 8 -6.59 7.01 -1.31
N ASP A 9 -6.52 8.12 -2.04
CA ASP A 9 -5.33 8.88 -2.40
C ASP A 9 -5.23 10.23 -1.65
N GLY A 10 -6.11 10.47 -0.67
CA GLY A 10 -6.23 11.77 -0.01
C GLY A 10 -6.75 11.73 1.41
N VAL A 11 -7.15 12.91 1.89
CA VAL A 11 -7.76 13.11 3.21
C VAL A 11 -9.28 13.32 3.12
N PRO A 12 -10.07 12.99 4.17
CA PRO A 12 -11.50 13.20 4.13
C PRO A 12 -11.91 14.67 4.01
N ASN A 13 -12.63 15.01 2.95
CA ASN A 13 -13.17 16.36 2.73
C ASN A 13 -14.42 16.66 3.56
N MET A 14 -15.11 15.61 4.03
CA MET A 14 -16.28 15.71 4.90
C MET A 14 -16.14 14.73 6.04
N ASN A 15 -16.38 15.21 7.26
CA ASN A 15 -16.31 14.40 8.46
C ASN A 15 -17.71 14.30 9.11
N PRO A 16 -18.07 13.14 9.68
CA PRO A 16 -19.30 13.02 10.44
C PRO A 16 -19.22 13.87 11.71
N PRO A 17 -20.35 14.25 12.34
CA PRO A 17 -20.38 15.23 13.43
C PRO A 17 -19.50 14.92 14.65
N ARG A 18 -19.14 13.65 14.88
CA ARG A 18 -18.28 13.20 15.99
C ARG A 18 -16.90 12.73 15.53
N GLY A 19 -16.56 12.89 14.25
CA GLY A 19 -15.37 12.29 13.65
C GLY A 19 -15.55 10.82 13.27
N ILE A 20 -14.77 10.38 12.30
CA ILE A 20 -14.88 9.05 11.68
C ILE A 20 -14.67 7.94 12.72
N ILE A 21 -13.61 8.06 13.52
CA ILE A 21 -13.21 7.06 14.51
C ILE A 21 -14.26 6.85 15.61
N GLU A 22 -14.80 7.92 16.18
CA GLU A 22 -15.81 7.80 17.24
C GLU A 22 -17.14 7.24 16.72
N MET A 23 -17.51 7.59 15.48
CA MET A 23 -18.67 6.99 14.83
C MET A 23 -18.47 5.49 14.56
N LEU A 24 -17.27 5.08 14.13
CA LEU A 24 -16.93 3.69 13.90
C LEU A 24 -16.91 2.88 15.22
N LYS A 25 -16.33 3.43 16.29
CA LYS A 25 -16.40 2.84 17.65
C LYS A 25 -17.83 2.65 18.12
N ARG A 26 -18.69 3.65 17.92
CA ARG A 26 -20.12 3.56 18.25
C ARG A 26 -20.83 2.47 17.45
N MET A 27 -20.47 2.31 16.17
CA MET A 27 -21.00 1.24 15.33
C MET A 27 -20.54 -0.14 15.82
N LYS A 28 -19.25 -0.30 16.16
CA LYS A 28 -18.69 -1.50 16.80
C LYS A 28 -19.44 -1.84 18.10
N GLN A 29 -19.68 -0.86 18.97
CA GLN A 29 -20.40 -1.06 20.24
C GLN A 29 -21.86 -1.48 20.07
N LYS A 30 -22.55 -0.99 19.03
CA LYS A 30 -23.94 -1.38 18.74
C LYS A 30 -24.06 -2.75 18.07
N GLY A 31 -23.00 -3.24 17.45
CA GLY A 31 -22.96 -4.56 16.82
C GLY A 31 -23.01 -5.69 17.84
N ALA A 32 -23.51 -6.86 17.42
CA ALA A 32 -23.52 -8.06 18.25
C ALA A 32 -22.09 -8.40 18.70
N GLY A 33 -21.91 -8.62 20.00
CA GLY A 33 -20.59 -8.92 20.59
C GLY A 33 -19.58 -7.77 20.55
N ALA A 34 -20.03 -6.52 20.42
CA ALA A 34 -19.19 -5.33 20.31
C ALA A 34 -18.19 -5.41 19.14
N ARG A 35 -18.65 -5.89 17.98
CA ARG A 35 -17.86 -6.14 16.78
C ARG A 35 -18.48 -5.45 15.57
N LEU A 36 -17.64 -5.17 14.57
CA LEU A 36 -18.12 -4.76 13.25
C LEU A 36 -18.55 -6.00 12.44
N PRO A 37 -19.52 -5.86 11.52
CA PRO A 37 -20.06 -6.98 10.75
C PRO A 37 -19.08 -7.53 9.71
N CYS A 38 -18.06 -6.76 9.38
CA CYS A 38 -17.03 -7.09 8.40
C CYS A 38 -15.67 -6.62 8.90
N THR A 39 -14.61 -7.21 8.33
CA THR A 39 -13.28 -6.63 8.49
C THR A 39 -13.08 -5.46 7.53
N VAL A 40 -12.28 -4.47 7.91
CA VAL A 40 -11.98 -3.31 7.06
C VAL A 40 -10.47 -3.24 6.85
N ASN A 41 -10.02 -3.36 5.61
CA ASN A 41 -8.63 -3.12 5.21
C ASN A 41 -8.57 -1.79 4.47
N THR A 42 -7.55 -0.99 4.74
CA THR A 42 -7.40 0.36 4.17
C THR A 42 -6.14 0.45 3.33
N PHE A 43 -6.23 1.06 2.16
CA PHE A 43 -5.15 1.21 1.20
C PHE A 43 -4.98 2.70 0.87
N GLY A 44 -3.82 3.25 1.21
CA GLY A 44 -3.47 4.64 0.97
C GLY A 44 -2.55 4.78 -0.25
N PHE A 45 -2.88 5.64 -1.20
CA PHE A 45 -2.09 5.90 -2.40
C PHE A 45 -1.40 7.26 -2.36
N GLY A 46 -0.10 7.30 -2.66
CA GLY A 46 0.68 8.55 -2.68
C GLY A 46 0.89 9.16 -1.29
N TYR A 47 1.47 10.36 -1.23
CA TYR A 47 1.98 10.92 0.04
C TYR A 47 1.03 11.89 0.75
N GLU A 48 -0.10 12.26 0.12
CA GLU A 48 -1.06 13.25 0.66
C GLU A 48 -2.19 12.61 1.48
N LEU A 49 -1.82 11.75 2.43
CA LEU A 49 -2.75 10.90 3.17
C LEU A 49 -2.79 11.22 4.67
N ASP A 50 -3.89 10.82 5.30
CA ASP A 50 -3.97 10.66 6.76
C ASP A 50 -3.77 9.18 7.12
N SER A 51 -2.51 8.71 7.07
CA SER A 51 -2.15 7.31 7.34
C SER A 51 -2.51 6.87 8.75
N GLU A 52 -2.46 7.77 9.73
CA GLU A 52 -2.88 7.49 11.11
C GLU A 52 -4.39 7.22 11.17
N LEU A 53 -5.21 8.00 10.46
CA LEU A 53 -6.64 7.74 10.37
C LEU A 53 -6.92 6.38 9.70
N LEU A 54 -6.23 6.06 8.60
CA LEU A 54 -6.42 4.79 7.87
C LEU A 54 -6.05 3.58 8.74
N ASP A 55 -4.90 3.64 9.41
CA ASP A 55 -4.48 2.61 10.38
C ASP A 55 -5.49 2.43 11.51
N GLN A 56 -6.02 3.53 12.07
CA GLN A 56 -7.05 3.45 13.11
C GLN A 56 -8.37 2.84 12.61
N ILE A 57 -8.79 3.15 11.37
CA ILE A 57 -9.98 2.55 10.75
C ILE A 57 -9.77 1.04 10.57
N ALA A 58 -8.62 0.63 10.02
CA ALA A 58 -8.29 -0.77 9.82
C ALA A 58 -8.20 -1.53 11.15
N GLY A 59 -7.54 -0.94 12.15
CA GLY A 59 -7.42 -1.51 13.50
C GLY A 59 -8.78 -1.72 14.16
N LEU A 60 -9.69 -0.74 14.10
CA LEU A 60 -11.07 -0.90 14.59
C LEU A 60 -11.85 -1.96 13.80
N GLY A 61 -11.56 -2.06 12.51
CA GLY A 61 -12.07 -3.05 11.56
C GLY A 61 -11.45 -4.43 11.67
N SER A 62 -10.48 -4.68 12.57
CA SER A 62 -9.72 -5.95 12.58
C SER A 62 -9.12 -6.33 11.21
N GLY A 63 -8.74 -5.35 10.42
CA GLY A 63 -8.00 -5.52 9.17
C GLY A 63 -6.64 -4.83 9.24
N SER A 64 -6.02 -4.63 8.08
CA SER A 64 -4.69 -4.03 7.94
C SER A 64 -4.72 -2.76 7.10
N TYR A 65 -3.80 -1.85 7.41
CA TYR A 65 -3.47 -0.72 6.55
C TYR A 65 -2.28 -1.09 5.64
N ALA A 66 -2.34 -0.62 4.39
CA ALA A 66 -1.24 -0.72 3.44
C ALA A 66 -1.03 0.61 2.73
N PHE A 67 0.21 1.09 2.77
CA PHE A 67 0.65 2.26 2.02
C PHE A 67 1.18 1.86 0.64
N ILE A 68 0.82 2.63 -0.37
CA ILE A 68 1.18 2.42 -1.77
C ILE A 68 1.82 3.71 -2.27
N PRO A 69 3.16 3.81 -2.28
CA PRO A 69 3.85 5.04 -2.68
C PRO A 69 3.70 5.34 -4.17
N ASP A 70 3.62 4.30 -5.01
CA ASP A 70 3.50 4.41 -6.46
C ASP A 70 2.84 3.15 -7.09
N ALA A 71 2.51 3.25 -8.38
CA ALA A 71 1.80 2.20 -9.13
C ALA A 71 2.54 0.86 -9.19
N GLY A 72 3.87 0.85 -9.02
CA GLY A 72 4.70 -0.36 -9.03
C GLY A 72 4.40 -1.28 -7.84
N PHE A 73 3.94 -0.74 -6.72
CA PHE A 73 3.63 -1.51 -5.51
C PHE A 73 2.19 -2.06 -5.49
N VAL A 74 1.29 -1.56 -6.34
CA VAL A 74 -0.14 -1.92 -6.33
C VAL A 74 -0.32 -3.43 -6.48
N GLY A 75 0.33 -4.05 -7.47
CA GLY A 75 0.21 -5.49 -7.73
C GLY A 75 0.60 -6.31 -6.50
N THR A 76 1.82 -6.10 -5.99
CA THR A 76 2.34 -6.79 -4.81
C THR A 76 1.43 -6.63 -3.59
N VAL A 77 0.95 -5.41 -3.33
CA VAL A 77 0.09 -5.11 -2.17
C VAL A 77 -1.24 -5.84 -2.27
N PHE A 78 -1.89 -5.82 -3.44
CA PHE A 78 -3.19 -6.48 -3.62
C PHE A 78 -3.08 -8.01 -3.70
N VAL A 79 -2.04 -8.55 -4.34
CA VAL A 79 -1.73 -9.99 -4.32
C VAL A 79 -1.60 -10.49 -2.89
N ASN A 80 -0.83 -9.79 -2.07
CA ASN A 80 -0.66 -10.13 -0.67
C ASN A 80 -1.95 -9.96 0.15
N ALA A 81 -2.70 -8.89 -0.08
CA ALA A 81 -3.97 -8.64 0.61
C ALA A 81 -4.99 -9.73 0.30
N VAL A 82 -5.21 -10.07 -0.97
CA VAL A 82 -6.12 -11.14 -1.40
C VAL A 82 -5.67 -12.49 -0.84
N THR A 83 -4.37 -12.79 -0.91
CA THR A 83 -3.82 -14.03 -0.34
C THR A 83 -4.13 -14.13 1.15
N ASN A 84 -3.91 -13.06 1.91
CA ASN A 84 -4.26 -12.99 3.33
C ASN A 84 -5.75 -13.25 3.59
N LEU A 85 -6.64 -12.69 2.77
CA LEU A 85 -8.08 -12.94 2.86
C LEU A 85 -8.42 -14.42 2.59
N LEU A 86 -7.74 -15.04 1.63
CA LEU A 86 -7.96 -16.45 1.28
C LEU A 86 -7.47 -17.40 2.36
N VAL A 87 -6.30 -17.12 2.97
CA VAL A 87 -5.76 -17.95 4.07
C VAL A 87 -6.38 -17.65 5.43
N THR A 88 -7.23 -16.63 5.55
CA THR A 88 -7.89 -16.30 6.81
C THR A 88 -8.83 -17.43 7.24
N MET A 89 -8.45 -18.09 8.34
CA MET A 89 -9.19 -19.19 8.97
C MET A 89 -10.26 -18.65 9.92
N ALA A 90 -9.90 -17.65 10.73
CA ALA A 90 -10.79 -17.05 11.71
C ALA A 90 -10.63 -15.53 11.82
N THR A 91 -11.70 -14.88 12.28
CA THR A 91 -11.76 -13.43 12.55
C THR A 91 -12.32 -13.18 13.96
N ASN A 92 -12.17 -11.94 14.43
CA ASN A 92 -12.59 -11.51 15.76
C ASN A 92 -12.02 -12.41 16.87
N VAL A 93 -10.74 -12.73 16.74
CA VAL A 93 -10.01 -13.60 17.64
C VAL A 93 -9.70 -12.82 18.91
N THR A 94 -10.21 -13.31 20.03
CA THR A 94 -10.01 -12.73 21.36
C THR A 94 -9.34 -13.77 22.25
N LEU A 95 -8.24 -13.39 22.88
CA LEU A 95 -7.52 -14.18 23.86
C LEU A 95 -7.86 -13.68 25.26
N THR A 96 -8.49 -14.50 26.08
CA THR A 96 -8.76 -14.18 27.48
C THR A 96 -7.72 -14.85 28.37
N LEU A 97 -7.07 -14.04 29.18
CA LEU A 97 -5.98 -14.42 30.08
C LEU A 97 -6.48 -14.30 31.52
N GLU A 98 -6.54 -15.43 32.22
CA GLU A 98 -6.97 -15.53 33.61
C GLU A 98 -5.80 -16.01 34.48
N PRO A 99 -5.24 -15.16 35.35
CA PRO A 99 -4.18 -15.56 36.28
C PRO A 99 -4.70 -16.57 37.31
N LEU A 100 -3.89 -17.58 37.60
CA LEU A 100 -4.20 -18.66 38.55
C LEU A 100 -3.15 -18.73 39.68
N SER A 101 -3.48 -19.40 40.78
CA SER A 101 -2.53 -19.70 41.89
C SER A 101 -1.76 -18.48 42.42
N GLY A 102 -2.47 -17.36 42.56
CA GLY A 102 -1.91 -16.09 43.06
C GLY A 102 -0.97 -15.38 42.08
N ALA A 103 -0.82 -15.87 40.85
CA ALA A 103 -0.19 -15.11 39.79
C ALA A 103 -1.00 -13.84 39.48
N ALA A 104 -0.33 -12.82 38.98
CA ALA A 104 -0.98 -11.58 38.59
C ALA A 104 -0.37 -11.04 37.29
N LEU A 105 -1.21 -10.53 36.39
CA LEU A 105 -0.73 -9.81 35.22
C LEU A 105 -0.24 -8.43 35.66
N ALA A 106 0.94 -8.04 35.17
CA ALA A 106 1.66 -6.84 35.62
C ALA A 106 1.04 -5.50 35.15
N SER A 107 -0.29 -5.31 35.25
CA SER A 107 -1.11 -4.21 34.69
C SER A 107 -1.50 -4.37 33.21
N SER A 108 -2.20 -3.39 32.63
CA SER A 108 -2.56 -3.37 31.20
C SER A 108 -1.35 -3.36 30.25
N GLU A 109 -0.16 -3.02 30.75
CA GLU A 109 1.14 -3.10 30.03
C GLU A 109 1.77 -4.51 30.07
N ALA A 110 1.06 -5.48 30.67
CA ALA A 110 1.50 -6.86 30.72
C ALA A 110 1.55 -7.51 29.34
N VAL A 111 0.71 -7.04 28.39
CA VAL A 111 0.72 -7.49 27.00
C VAL A 111 1.64 -6.56 26.22
N ALA A 112 2.68 -7.13 25.61
CA ALA A 112 3.68 -6.33 24.89
C ALA A 112 3.30 -6.10 23.41
N ALA A 113 4.06 -5.26 22.69
CA ALA A 113 3.85 -4.92 21.27
C ALA A 113 2.55 -4.17 20.94
N GLY A 114 2.00 -3.40 21.89
CA GLY A 114 0.86 -2.53 21.63
C GLY A 114 -0.45 -3.25 21.24
N LEU A 115 -0.54 -4.57 21.48
CA LEU A 115 -1.76 -5.33 21.18
C LEU A 115 -2.94 -4.77 21.99
N PRO A 116 -4.10 -4.50 21.37
CA PRO A 116 -5.26 -3.97 22.07
C PRO A 116 -5.71 -4.93 23.17
N ALA A 117 -5.56 -4.50 24.42
CA ALA A 117 -5.90 -5.29 25.59
C ALA A 117 -6.86 -4.53 26.51
N LYS A 118 -7.83 -5.24 27.07
CA LYS A 118 -8.81 -4.70 28.02
C LYS A 118 -8.85 -5.55 29.28
N ALA A 119 -8.69 -4.91 30.43
CA ALA A 119 -8.94 -5.56 31.72
C ALA A 119 -10.45 -5.72 31.94
N VAL A 120 -10.88 -6.94 32.27
CA VAL A 120 -12.27 -7.31 32.57
C VAL A 120 -12.27 -8.14 33.84
N GLY A 121 -12.55 -7.48 34.98
CA GLY A 121 -12.43 -8.10 36.29
C GLY A 121 -10.99 -8.53 36.58
N ASN A 122 -10.78 -9.81 36.90
CA ASN A 122 -9.44 -10.40 37.10
C ASN A 122 -8.80 -10.94 35.80
N THR A 123 -9.46 -10.77 34.66
CA THR A 123 -8.99 -11.29 33.37
C THR A 123 -8.53 -10.16 32.45
N VAL A 124 -7.64 -10.47 31.52
CA VAL A 124 -7.25 -9.56 30.44
C VAL A 124 -7.66 -10.16 29.10
N GLN A 125 -8.42 -9.40 28.33
CA GLN A 125 -8.82 -9.77 26.98
C GLN A 125 -7.93 -9.07 25.97
N VAL A 126 -7.26 -9.83 25.10
CA VAL A 126 -6.39 -9.32 24.03
C VAL A 126 -7.06 -9.58 22.68
N GLU A 127 -7.21 -8.53 21.88
CA GLU A 127 -7.71 -8.64 20.50
C GLU A 127 -6.56 -9.03 19.56
N LEU A 128 -6.64 -10.22 18.96
CA LEU A 128 -5.64 -10.74 18.00
C LEU A 128 -6.07 -10.60 16.53
N GLN A 129 -7.23 -9.97 16.30
CA GLN A 129 -7.85 -9.74 14.99
C GLN A 129 -8.18 -11.04 14.24
N SER A 130 -7.39 -11.43 13.24
CA SER A 130 -7.58 -12.64 12.43
C SER A 130 -6.52 -13.71 12.71
N LEU A 131 -6.83 -14.95 12.35
CA LEU A 131 -5.90 -16.07 12.30
C LEU A 131 -5.85 -16.65 10.89
N GLN A 132 -4.65 -16.93 10.39
CA GLN A 132 -4.39 -17.49 9.08
C GLN A 132 -3.96 -18.96 9.19
N PHE A 133 -4.29 -19.76 8.17
CA PHE A 133 -3.83 -21.15 8.09
C PHE A 133 -2.31 -21.21 7.96
N GLY A 134 -1.67 -22.05 8.78
CA GLY A 134 -0.22 -22.27 8.73
C GLY A 134 0.61 -21.13 9.32
N GLN A 135 -0.01 -20.12 9.93
CA GLN A 135 0.66 -19.02 10.61
C GLN A 135 0.37 -19.06 12.11
N SER A 136 1.41 -19.06 12.94
CA SER A 136 1.27 -18.90 14.39
C SER A 136 1.14 -17.42 14.76
N LYS A 137 0.38 -17.14 15.82
CA LYS A 137 0.38 -15.83 16.49
C LYS A 137 0.89 -15.99 17.91
N ASP A 138 2.02 -15.34 18.18
CA ASP A 138 2.68 -15.39 19.48
C ASP A 138 2.38 -14.11 20.27
N VAL A 139 1.96 -14.27 21.53
CA VAL A 139 1.65 -13.17 22.45
C VAL A 139 2.64 -13.21 23.61
N LEU A 140 3.39 -12.12 23.79
CA LEU A 140 4.33 -12.00 24.92
C LEU A 140 3.64 -11.34 26.11
N LEU A 141 3.73 -12.02 27.27
CA LEU A 141 3.06 -11.62 28.50
C LEU A 141 4.06 -11.46 29.64
N ARG A 142 3.87 -10.41 30.44
CA ARG A 142 4.56 -10.24 31.74
C ARG A 142 3.63 -10.67 32.87
N LEU A 143 3.97 -11.81 33.47
CA LEU A 143 3.24 -12.41 34.58
C LEU A 143 4.09 -12.33 35.85
N LEU A 144 3.51 -11.86 36.96
CA LEU A 144 4.09 -12.01 38.29
C LEU A 144 3.95 -13.47 38.71
N ALA A 145 5.05 -14.05 39.21
CA ALA A 145 5.13 -15.47 39.52
C ALA A 145 4.02 -15.90 40.51
N PRO A 146 3.48 -17.13 40.37
CA PRO A 146 2.48 -17.65 41.29
C PRO A 146 3.04 -17.79 42.71
N THR A 147 2.22 -17.48 43.71
CA THR A 147 2.60 -17.58 45.13
C THR A 147 2.65 -19.02 45.65
N GLU A 148 1.98 -19.94 44.95
CA GLU A 148 1.84 -21.35 45.36
C GLU A 148 2.92 -22.29 44.76
N GLY A 149 3.99 -21.73 44.18
CA GLY A 149 5.11 -22.48 43.58
C GLY A 149 5.00 -22.72 42.08
N THR A 150 6.10 -23.16 41.44
CA THR A 150 6.23 -23.23 39.97
C THR A 150 5.52 -24.41 39.30
N GLU A 151 5.05 -25.40 40.08
CA GLU A 151 4.38 -26.59 39.52
C GLU A 151 2.89 -26.40 39.27
N ALA A 152 2.27 -25.41 39.92
CA ALA A 152 0.88 -25.05 39.73
C ALA A 152 0.66 -24.34 38.39
N ALA A 153 -0.55 -24.48 37.82
CA ALA A 153 -0.96 -23.69 36.67
C ALA A 153 -0.96 -22.21 37.06
N ALA A 154 -0.20 -21.40 36.33
CA ALA A 154 -0.06 -19.97 36.59
C ALA A 154 -1.04 -19.12 35.78
N LEU A 155 -1.53 -19.64 34.66
CA LEU A 155 -2.36 -18.89 33.72
C LEU A 155 -3.31 -19.81 32.97
N ARG A 156 -4.61 -19.49 32.97
CA ARG A 156 -5.59 -20.06 32.04
C ARG A 156 -5.74 -19.14 30.84
N VAL A 157 -5.65 -19.72 29.66
CA VAL A 157 -5.74 -19.03 28.38
C VAL A 157 -6.93 -19.56 27.62
N THR A 158 -7.85 -18.68 27.26
CA THR A 158 -9.07 -19.02 26.52
C THR A 158 -9.12 -18.25 25.21
N VAL A 159 -9.09 -18.94 24.07
CA VAL A 159 -9.23 -18.33 22.74
C VAL A 159 -10.68 -18.43 22.29
N GLN A 160 -11.23 -17.33 21.81
CA GLN A 160 -12.55 -17.23 21.22
C GLN A 160 -12.45 -16.64 19.83
N TYR A 161 -13.05 -17.29 18.83
CA TYR A 161 -12.95 -16.82 17.44
C TYR A 161 -14.17 -17.22 16.59
N CYS A 162 -14.30 -16.59 15.42
CA CYS A 162 -15.35 -16.88 14.44
C CYS A 162 -14.75 -17.43 13.13
N THR A 163 -15.22 -18.58 12.66
CA THR A 163 -14.76 -19.22 11.41
C THR A 163 -15.66 -18.86 10.22
N ARG A 164 -15.20 -19.20 9.01
CA ARG A 164 -15.90 -18.91 7.74
C ARG A 164 -17.18 -19.71 7.52
N MET A 165 -17.35 -20.85 8.20
CA MET A 165 -18.40 -21.85 7.96
C MET A 165 -19.61 -21.76 8.93
N GLY A 166 -19.55 -20.92 9.96
CA GLY A 166 -20.62 -20.81 10.95
C GLY A 166 -21.59 -19.68 10.64
N GLY A 167 -22.90 -19.99 10.60
CA GLY A 167 -23.94 -18.99 10.87
C GLY A 167 -23.75 -18.39 12.27
N ASP A 168 -24.26 -17.18 12.47
CA ASP A 168 -24.05 -16.34 13.65
C ASP A 168 -24.35 -17.05 15.00
N PRO A 169 -23.49 -16.96 16.04
CA PRO A 169 -22.05 -17.00 15.96
C PRO A 169 -21.56 -18.30 16.62
N MET A 170 -21.04 -19.23 15.83
CA MET A 170 -20.32 -20.39 16.38
C MET A 170 -18.96 -19.90 16.94
N GLN A 171 -18.97 -19.43 18.20
CA GLN A 171 -17.77 -19.03 18.94
C GLN A 171 -17.06 -20.29 19.42
N VAL A 172 -16.00 -20.69 18.70
CA VAL A 172 -15.17 -21.78 19.17
C VAL A 172 -14.35 -21.26 20.35
N VAL A 173 -14.55 -21.86 21.51
CA VAL A 173 -13.84 -21.55 22.74
C VAL A 173 -12.89 -22.70 23.03
N VAL A 174 -11.59 -22.40 23.05
CA VAL A 174 -10.54 -23.37 23.43
C VAL A 174 -9.83 -22.83 24.66
N SER A 175 -9.79 -23.62 25.73
CA SER A 175 -9.12 -23.25 26.99
C SER A 175 -7.96 -24.19 27.29
N SER A 176 -6.84 -23.63 27.75
CA SER A 176 -5.68 -24.39 28.23
C SER A 176 -5.07 -23.71 29.45
N GLU A 177 -4.38 -24.49 30.29
CA GLU A 177 -3.67 -24.02 31.48
C GLU A 177 -2.17 -24.13 31.29
N LEU A 178 -1.45 -23.05 31.60
CA LEU A 178 -0.02 -22.93 31.41
C LEU A 178 0.70 -22.89 32.76
N LYS A 179 1.80 -23.64 32.86
CA LYS A 179 2.72 -23.62 34.00
C LYS A 179 3.81 -22.56 33.79
N ALA A 180 4.36 -22.03 34.88
CA ALA A 180 5.51 -21.13 34.81
C ALA A 180 6.76 -21.91 34.35
N LEU A 181 7.45 -21.39 33.34
CA LEU A 181 8.75 -21.92 32.91
C LEU A 181 9.86 -21.40 33.83
N SER A 182 10.83 -22.26 34.15
CA SER A 182 11.97 -21.92 35.01
C SER A 182 13.07 -21.10 34.31
N ALA A 183 13.12 -21.12 32.98
CA ALA A 183 14.05 -20.32 32.17
C ALA A 183 13.42 -19.93 30.81
N PRO A 184 13.81 -18.76 30.24
CA PRO A 184 13.37 -18.37 28.90
C PRO A 184 13.95 -19.29 27.83
N SER A 185 13.11 -19.78 26.92
CA SER A 185 13.54 -20.54 25.75
C SER A 185 14.14 -19.62 24.68
N ALA A 186 14.92 -20.16 23.74
CA ALA A 186 15.43 -19.41 22.60
C ALA A 186 14.29 -18.75 21.78
N ALA A 187 13.15 -19.43 21.65
CA ALA A 187 11.95 -18.89 20.99
C ALA A 187 11.35 -17.72 21.76
N ALA A 188 11.27 -17.80 23.11
CA ALA A 188 10.80 -16.69 23.93
C ALA A 188 11.74 -15.47 23.86
N SER A 189 13.05 -15.70 23.85
CA SER A 189 14.05 -14.65 23.66
C SER A 189 13.93 -13.97 22.29
N ALA A 190 13.72 -14.75 21.22
CA ALA A 190 13.50 -14.22 19.88
C ALA A 190 12.25 -13.32 19.81
N GLN A 191 11.14 -13.78 20.39
CA GLN A 191 9.91 -12.98 20.47
C GLN A 191 10.11 -11.72 21.31
N ARG A 192 10.86 -11.79 22.41
CA ARG A 192 11.22 -10.61 23.21
C ARG A 192 12.01 -9.58 22.40
N CYS A 193 12.99 -10.01 21.60
CA CYS A 193 13.73 -9.11 20.71
C CYS A 193 12.81 -8.47 19.66
N ARG A 194 11.90 -9.24 19.05
CA ARG A 194 10.91 -8.72 18.07
C ARG A 194 9.99 -7.66 18.70
N VAL A 195 9.51 -7.91 19.92
CA VAL A 195 8.68 -6.95 20.65
C VAL A 195 9.48 -5.68 20.99
N LEU A 196 10.71 -5.81 21.47
CA LEU A 196 11.58 -4.66 21.75
C LEU A 196 11.83 -3.82 20.51
N PHE A 197 12.05 -4.46 19.36
CA PHE A 197 12.18 -3.79 18.06
C PHE A 197 10.93 -2.93 17.80
N VAL A 198 9.73 -3.53 17.82
CA VAL A 198 8.49 -2.84 17.46
C VAL A 198 8.19 -1.70 18.44
N ASP A 199 8.26 -1.96 19.74
CA ASP A 199 7.99 -0.95 20.77
C ASP A 199 9.03 0.18 20.73
N GLY A 200 10.29 -0.14 20.43
CA GLY A 200 11.38 0.83 20.35
C GLY A 200 11.31 1.72 19.11
N VAL A 201 11.03 1.14 17.94
CA VAL A 201 10.79 1.91 16.71
C VAL A 201 9.55 2.80 16.88
N GLY A 202 8.46 2.27 17.45
CA GLY A 202 7.26 3.05 17.73
C GLY A 202 7.51 4.23 18.68
N LYS A 203 8.38 4.06 19.69
CA LYS A 203 8.81 5.16 20.57
C LYS A 203 9.63 6.21 19.82
N ALA A 204 10.58 5.80 18.97
CA ALA A 204 11.35 6.73 18.15
C ALA A 204 10.44 7.53 17.22
N MET A 205 9.45 6.89 16.58
CA MET A 205 8.46 7.58 15.76
C MET A 205 7.62 8.57 16.58
N ALA A 206 7.21 8.20 17.80
CA ALA A 206 6.47 9.09 18.67
C ALA A 206 7.26 10.35 19.07
N MET A 207 8.59 10.26 19.22
CA MET A 207 9.46 11.42 19.46
C MET A 207 9.47 12.40 18.27
N LEU A 208 9.30 11.89 17.05
CA LEU A 208 9.25 12.71 15.84
C LEU A 208 7.83 13.24 15.53
N LYS A 209 6.82 12.85 16.31
CA LYS A 209 5.44 13.28 16.07
C LYS A 209 5.28 14.76 16.42
N GLN A 210 5.03 15.59 15.40
CA GLN A 210 4.78 17.01 15.55
C GLN A 210 3.30 17.33 15.63
N SER A 211 2.92 18.24 16.53
CA SER A 211 1.57 18.82 16.52
C SER A 211 1.39 19.80 15.35
N LYS A 212 0.14 20.16 15.04
CA LYS A 212 -0.14 21.23 14.06
C LYS A 212 0.53 22.55 14.44
N LEU A 213 0.65 22.83 15.74
CA LEU A 213 1.31 24.04 16.24
C LEU A 213 2.82 23.98 16.02
N ASP A 214 3.45 22.83 16.27
CA ASP A 214 4.89 22.65 16.03
C ASP A 214 5.24 22.85 14.55
N LYS A 215 4.40 22.34 13.63
CA LYS A 215 4.55 22.54 12.18
C LYS A 215 4.38 24.01 11.78
N LEU A 216 3.38 24.70 12.33
CA LEU A 216 3.16 26.14 12.10
C LEU A 216 4.30 27.01 12.62
N GLN A 217 4.99 26.55 13.66
CA GLN A 217 6.14 27.22 14.26
C GLN A 217 7.47 26.80 13.62
N GLU A 218 7.45 25.99 12.56
CA GLU A 218 8.64 25.45 11.88
C GLU A 218 9.65 24.83 12.87
N LYS A 219 9.14 24.20 13.93
CA LYS A 219 9.99 23.57 14.94
C LYS A 219 10.72 22.40 14.29
N PRO A 220 12.04 22.28 14.44
CA PRO A 220 12.78 21.17 13.84
C PRO A 220 12.38 19.83 14.45
N LEU A 221 12.44 18.77 13.65
CA LEU A 221 12.26 17.40 14.14
C LEU A 221 13.38 17.02 15.12
N GLN A 222 13.00 16.26 16.14
CA GLN A 222 13.89 15.73 17.18
C GLN A 222 14.71 14.51 16.72
N LEU A 223 15.31 14.61 15.53
CA LEU A 223 16.09 13.53 14.92
C LEU A 223 17.26 13.04 15.79
N PRO A 224 18.05 13.90 16.46
CA PRO A 224 19.17 13.44 17.27
C PRO A 224 18.74 12.55 18.44
N GLU A 225 17.61 12.86 19.07
CA GLU A 225 17.07 12.12 20.21
C GLU A 225 16.50 10.77 19.76
N ALA A 226 15.80 10.74 18.62
CA ALA A 226 15.32 9.50 18.01
C ALA A 226 16.48 8.58 17.57
N GLN A 227 17.54 9.14 16.96
CA GLN A 227 18.74 8.39 16.56
C GLN A 227 19.46 7.76 17.76
N GLU A 228 19.61 8.53 18.84
CA GLU A 228 20.20 8.03 20.08
C GLU A 228 19.34 6.90 20.68
N HIS A 229 18.01 7.03 20.64
CA HIS A 229 17.11 5.97 21.05
C HIS A 229 17.30 4.69 20.22
N ILE A 230 17.40 4.79 18.89
CA ILE A 230 17.63 3.63 18.01
C ILE A 230 19.00 2.97 18.32
N LYS A 231 20.05 3.74 18.59
CA LYS A 231 21.36 3.19 19.01
C LYS A 231 21.26 2.42 20.33
N GLN A 232 20.56 2.97 21.31
CA GLN A 232 20.32 2.30 22.60
C GLN A 232 19.47 1.03 22.43
N LEU A 233 18.51 1.05 21.50
CA LEU A 233 17.69 -0.10 21.18
C LEU A 233 18.52 -1.25 20.59
N VAL A 234 19.43 -0.95 19.65
CA VAL A 234 20.39 -1.92 19.09
C VAL A 234 21.23 -2.57 20.18
N GLN A 235 21.78 -1.77 21.12
CA GLN A 235 22.53 -2.29 22.25
C GLN A 235 21.68 -3.18 23.16
N THR A 236 20.44 -2.77 23.44
CA THR A 236 19.51 -3.51 24.30
C THR A 236 19.15 -4.87 23.69
N ILE A 237 18.80 -4.91 22.40
CA ILE A 237 18.47 -6.16 21.70
C ILE A 237 19.69 -7.07 21.61
N SER A 238 20.87 -6.51 21.36
CA SER A 238 22.13 -7.26 21.34
C SER A 238 22.50 -7.87 22.70
N ALA A 239 22.13 -7.22 23.81
CA ALA A 239 22.38 -7.73 25.16
C ALA A 239 21.36 -8.80 25.61
N VAL A 240 20.12 -8.72 25.12
CA VAL A 240 19.06 -9.70 25.43
C VAL A 240 19.18 -10.97 24.58
N ALA A 241 19.82 -10.84 23.42
CA ALA A 241 20.08 -11.94 22.50
C ALA A 241 20.80 -13.13 23.17
N SER A 242 20.12 -14.27 23.22
CA SER A 242 20.78 -15.55 23.47
C SER A 242 21.45 -16.04 22.18
N ALA A 243 22.69 -16.52 22.28
CA ALA A 243 23.39 -17.19 21.18
C ALA A 243 22.54 -18.35 20.65
N GLY A 244 21.95 -18.21 19.45
CA GLY A 244 21.16 -19.26 18.79
C GLY A 244 19.84 -18.86 18.12
N SER A 245 19.43 -17.59 18.12
CA SER A 245 18.25 -17.16 17.35
C SER A 245 18.62 -16.81 15.91
N GLU A 246 18.07 -17.53 14.94
CA GLU A 246 18.27 -17.31 13.50
C GLU A 246 17.66 -15.98 13.00
N ALA A 247 16.62 -15.49 13.67
CA ALA A 247 15.93 -14.24 13.31
C ALA A 247 16.62 -12.96 13.84
N LEU A 248 17.54 -13.11 14.80
CA LEU A 248 18.18 -11.97 15.46
C LEU A 248 19.14 -11.19 14.54
N PRO A 249 20.02 -11.83 13.74
CA PRO A 249 20.89 -11.09 12.82
C PRO A 249 20.09 -10.22 11.85
N ALA A 250 19.01 -10.74 11.29
CA ALA A 250 18.15 -10.00 10.37
C ALA A 250 17.46 -8.80 11.06
N LEU A 251 16.98 -8.95 12.30
CA LEU A 251 16.40 -7.85 13.08
C LEU A 251 17.43 -6.73 13.35
N LEU A 252 18.67 -7.11 13.70
CA LEU A 252 19.74 -6.14 13.95
C LEU A 252 20.22 -5.46 12.66
N GLU A 253 20.27 -6.20 11.55
CA GLU A 253 20.57 -5.68 10.23
C GLU A 253 19.54 -4.62 9.83
N ASP A 254 18.26 -4.89 9.99
CA ASP A 254 17.20 -3.95 9.65
C ASP A 254 17.23 -2.70 10.56
N LEU A 255 17.43 -2.88 11.87
CA LEU A 255 17.57 -1.78 12.83
C LEU A 255 18.75 -0.86 12.53
N SER A 256 19.90 -1.43 12.18
CA SER A 256 21.14 -0.69 11.92
C SER A 256 21.26 -0.21 10.47
N GLY A 257 20.46 -0.77 9.56
CA GLY A 257 20.34 -0.41 8.16
C GLY A 257 19.14 0.50 7.91
N GLN A 258 18.06 -0.05 7.35
CA GLN A 258 16.93 0.73 6.83
C GLN A 258 16.25 1.60 7.90
N VAL A 259 16.08 1.08 9.11
CA VAL A 259 15.47 1.86 10.21
C VAL A 259 16.38 3.03 10.57
N ALA A 260 17.66 2.78 10.87
CA ALA A 260 18.60 3.85 11.21
C ALA A 260 18.75 4.89 10.07
N GLU A 261 18.72 4.43 8.82
CA GLU A 261 18.76 5.28 7.64
C GLU A 261 17.52 6.19 7.60
N ALA A 262 16.32 5.66 7.80
CA ALA A 262 15.10 6.46 7.84
C ALA A 262 15.15 7.57 8.90
N PHE A 263 15.67 7.29 10.11
CA PHE A 263 15.83 8.29 11.17
C PHE A 263 17.03 9.23 10.95
N SER A 264 17.84 9.05 9.91
CA SER A 264 19.04 9.87 9.67
C SER A 264 18.73 11.23 9.02
N LYS A 265 17.66 11.31 8.23
CA LYS A 265 17.24 12.52 7.50
C LYS A 265 15.72 12.67 7.52
N GLU A 266 15.27 13.91 7.70
CA GLU A 266 13.85 14.25 7.66
C GLU A 266 13.16 13.84 6.36
N GLU A 267 13.80 14.08 5.21
CA GLU A 267 13.23 13.71 3.90
C GLU A 267 13.05 12.20 3.74
N TRP A 268 13.95 11.42 4.34
CA TRP A 268 13.88 9.95 4.30
C TRP A 268 12.82 9.44 5.25
N TYR A 269 12.77 9.98 6.47
CA TYR A 269 11.71 9.68 7.42
C TYR A 269 10.32 9.99 6.86
N ALA A 270 10.17 11.12 6.16
CA ALA A 270 8.90 11.54 5.57
C ALA A 270 8.40 10.60 4.45
N LYS A 271 9.30 9.88 3.79
CA LYS A 271 8.98 8.90 2.73
C LYS A 271 8.95 7.47 3.24
N TRP A 272 9.35 7.25 4.50
CA TRP A 272 9.47 5.92 5.08
C TRP A 272 8.17 5.52 5.78
N ASP A 273 7.58 4.42 5.32
CA ASP A 273 6.54 3.70 6.05
C ASP A 273 7.14 2.38 6.54
N PRO A 274 7.26 2.17 7.87
CA PRO A 274 7.84 0.95 8.44
C PRO A 274 6.94 -0.27 8.32
N GLY A 275 5.88 -0.24 7.50
CA GLY A 275 4.91 -1.33 7.31
C GLY A 275 5.53 -2.73 7.31
N VAL A 276 5.58 -3.37 8.49
CA VAL A 276 6.12 -4.71 8.66
C VAL A 276 5.06 -5.70 8.20
N GLN A 277 5.20 -6.21 6.99
CA GLN A 277 4.29 -7.21 6.45
C GLN A 277 4.87 -8.61 6.69
N HIS A 278 4.44 -9.26 7.77
CA HIS A 278 4.75 -10.67 8.00
C HIS A 278 3.79 -11.58 7.23
N TYR A 279 4.28 -12.12 6.12
CA TYR A 279 3.60 -13.16 5.34
C TYR A 279 4.18 -14.54 5.67
N GLY A 280 3.34 -15.58 5.81
CA GLY A 280 3.86 -16.89 6.20
C GLY A 280 2.94 -18.08 6.00
N GLY A 281 3.58 -19.23 5.77
CA GLY A 281 3.00 -20.56 5.58
C GLY A 281 3.03 -21.04 4.12
N ASN A 282 3.17 -22.36 3.92
CA ASN A 282 3.20 -22.94 2.56
C ASN A 282 1.94 -22.62 1.76
N LEU A 283 0.77 -22.64 2.42
CA LEU A 283 -0.50 -22.30 1.79
C LEU A 283 -0.55 -20.83 1.33
N PHE A 284 -0.03 -19.91 2.15
CA PHE A 284 0.09 -18.51 1.76
C PHE A 284 1.00 -18.38 0.53
N GLY A 285 2.17 -19.02 0.55
CA GLY A 285 3.09 -19.01 -0.59
C GLY A 285 2.43 -19.49 -1.88
N THR A 286 1.77 -20.66 -1.85
CA THR A 286 1.07 -21.21 -3.01
C THR A 286 -0.03 -20.29 -3.52
N LEU A 287 -0.87 -19.75 -2.63
CA LEU A 287 -1.97 -18.86 -3.03
C LEU A 287 -1.46 -17.50 -3.51
N ARG A 288 -0.36 -17.00 -2.94
CA ARG A 288 0.30 -15.78 -3.41
C ARG A 288 0.83 -16.00 -4.81
N ASP A 289 1.54 -17.09 -5.06
CA ASP A 289 2.11 -17.38 -6.37
C ASP A 289 1.00 -17.57 -7.41
N GLN A 290 -0.13 -18.20 -7.04
CA GLN A 290 -1.33 -18.28 -7.90
C GLN A 290 -1.99 -16.92 -8.12
N ALA A 291 -2.08 -16.07 -7.09
CA ALA A 291 -2.63 -14.73 -7.22
C ALA A 291 -1.72 -13.82 -8.05
N ASP A 292 -0.40 -13.98 -7.92
CA ASP A 292 0.60 -13.28 -8.72
C ASP A 292 0.58 -13.76 -10.17
N GLU A 293 0.45 -15.07 -10.42
CA GLU A 293 0.25 -15.65 -11.74
C GLU A 293 -1.08 -15.19 -12.34
N ALA A 294 -2.16 -15.13 -11.54
CA ALA A 294 -3.44 -14.60 -11.98
C ALA A 294 -3.38 -13.10 -12.26
N CYS A 295 -2.66 -12.31 -11.46
CA CYS A 295 -2.42 -10.89 -11.71
C CYS A 295 -1.46 -10.67 -12.89
N SER A 296 -0.55 -11.60 -13.17
CA SER A 296 0.35 -11.60 -14.32
C SER A 296 -0.35 -12.07 -15.61
N GLY A 297 -1.27 -13.03 -15.47
CA GLY A 297 -2.17 -13.56 -16.48
C GLY A 297 -3.31 -12.58 -16.81
N GLN A 298 -3.77 -11.82 -15.81
CA GLN A 298 -4.63 -10.65 -15.96
C GLN A 298 -3.83 -9.43 -16.39
N ARG A 299 -2.54 -9.29 -16.12
CA ARG A 299 -1.69 -8.33 -16.85
C ARG A 299 -1.71 -8.61 -18.36
N SER A 300 -2.00 -9.85 -18.75
CA SER A 300 -2.16 -10.28 -20.14
C SER A 300 -3.62 -10.36 -20.65
N GLN A 301 -4.64 -10.35 -19.77
CA GLN A 301 -6.08 -10.40 -20.15
C GLN A 301 -6.93 -9.20 -19.69
N LEU A 302 -6.50 -8.51 -18.64
CA LEU A 302 -6.94 -7.23 -18.10
C LEU A 302 -5.75 -6.26 -18.19
N LEU A 303 -5.41 -5.88 -19.42
CA LEU A 303 -4.94 -4.52 -19.66
C LEU A 303 -6.14 -3.58 -19.41
N LEU A 304 -6.62 -3.49 -18.17
CA LEU A 304 -7.14 -2.22 -17.70
C LEU A 304 -5.89 -1.35 -17.55
N PRO A 305 -5.78 -0.24 -18.30
CA PRO A 305 -4.55 0.52 -18.37
C PRO A 305 -4.20 0.95 -16.95
N GLN A 306 -3.03 0.54 -16.46
CA GLN A 306 -2.35 1.39 -15.50
C GLN A 306 -2.24 2.75 -16.19
N LEU A 307 -2.81 3.79 -15.61
CA LEU A 307 -2.56 5.16 -16.01
C LEU A 307 -1.24 5.58 -15.33
N PRO A 308 -0.08 5.51 -16.00
CA PRO A 308 0.95 6.50 -15.73
C PRO A 308 0.37 7.88 -16.10
N ALA A 309 1.02 8.98 -15.70
CA ALA A 309 0.94 10.16 -16.57
C ALA A 309 1.22 9.64 -18.00
N PRO A 310 0.30 9.80 -18.96
CA PRO A 310 0.16 8.88 -20.07
C PRO A 310 1.51 8.67 -20.78
N SER A 311 2.08 7.49 -20.57
CA SER A 311 3.24 6.98 -21.28
C SER A 311 2.69 5.93 -22.22
N MET A 312 2.80 6.17 -23.53
CA MET A 312 2.12 5.36 -24.56
C MET A 312 2.75 4.01 -24.85
N ALA A 313 3.57 3.51 -23.93
CA ALA A 313 4.03 2.13 -23.91
C ALA A 313 2.90 1.10 -23.64
N ALA A 314 1.64 1.51 -23.45
CA ALA A 314 0.49 0.60 -23.37
C ALA A 314 -0.30 0.49 -24.69
N TYR A 315 0.04 1.27 -25.72
CA TYR A 315 -0.56 1.20 -27.07
C TYR A 315 0.30 0.41 -28.06
N TYR A 316 1.01 -0.61 -27.56
CA TYR A 316 1.77 -1.55 -28.38
C TYR A 316 0.86 -2.44 -29.21
N ASP A 317 0.43 -1.94 -30.37
CA ASP A 317 0.64 -2.75 -31.56
C ASP A 317 2.14 -2.67 -31.94
N ARG A 318 2.61 -3.62 -32.71
CA ARG A 318 4.03 -3.77 -33.03
C ARG A 318 4.52 -2.74 -34.07
N TYR A 319 3.76 -1.67 -34.33
CA TYR A 319 3.95 -0.78 -35.47
C TYR A 319 3.44 0.65 -35.18
N ALA A 320 4.35 1.54 -34.76
CA ALA A 320 4.10 2.96 -34.46
C ALA A 320 2.96 3.63 -35.25
N GLY A 321 1.77 3.71 -34.66
CA GLY A 321 0.60 4.42 -35.20
C GLY A 321 0.25 5.69 -34.43
N CYS A 322 0.38 6.85 -35.08
CA CYS A 322 -0.37 8.09 -34.78
C CYS A 322 -1.18 8.50 -36.03
N ILE A 323 -2.40 9.03 -35.88
CA ILE A 323 -3.34 9.32 -36.99
C ILE A 323 -2.77 10.41 -37.89
N ASP A 324 -2.19 9.99 -39.02
CA ASP A 324 -2.72 10.15 -40.38
C ASP A 324 -1.58 9.88 -41.36
N GLY A 325 -1.43 8.61 -41.74
CA GLY A 325 -0.33 8.12 -42.55
C GLY A 325 0.79 7.57 -41.68
N LEU A 326 0.70 6.26 -41.40
CA LEU A 326 1.76 5.45 -40.78
C LEU A 326 3.18 5.65 -41.37
N PRO A 327 3.38 6.13 -42.62
CA PRO A 327 4.71 6.52 -43.06
C PRO A 327 5.13 7.97 -42.75
N TYR A 328 4.22 8.88 -42.43
CA TYR A 328 4.46 10.33 -42.47
C TYR A 328 4.36 11.04 -41.11
N HIS A 329 4.32 10.30 -40.00
CA HIS A 329 4.47 10.92 -38.68
C HIS A 329 5.96 11.08 -38.33
N PRO A 330 6.50 12.31 -38.21
CA PRO A 330 7.93 12.53 -38.07
C PRO A 330 8.56 11.87 -36.83
N VAL A 331 9.66 11.15 -37.07
CA VAL A 331 10.51 10.55 -36.03
C VAL A 331 11.93 11.12 -36.09
N LEU A 332 12.61 11.17 -34.95
CA LEU A 332 14.00 11.60 -34.86
C LEU A 332 14.91 10.41 -35.14
N SER A 333 15.67 10.48 -36.23
CA SER A 333 16.65 9.46 -36.63
C SER A 333 17.93 10.15 -37.09
N ASP A 334 19.07 9.70 -36.59
CA ASP A 334 20.40 10.28 -36.87
C ASP A 334 20.47 11.81 -36.68
N GLY A 335 19.76 12.34 -35.68
CA GLY A 335 19.73 13.77 -35.36
C GLY A 335 18.86 14.63 -36.29
N ALA A 336 18.07 14.04 -37.18
CA ALA A 336 17.14 14.76 -38.06
C ALA A 336 15.73 14.17 -38.02
N TRP A 337 14.71 15.03 -38.14
CA TRP A 337 13.32 14.59 -38.30
C TRP A 337 13.11 13.99 -39.70
N ARG A 338 12.59 12.77 -39.75
CA ARG A 338 12.32 12.01 -40.97
C ARG A 338 11.00 11.28 -40.90
N PHE A 339 10.46 10.94 -42.06
CA PHE A 339 9.26 10.11 -42.17
C PHE A 339 9.64 8.62 -42.08
N PRO A 340 8.93 7.80 -41.29
CA PRO A 340 9.14 6.36 -41.22
C PRO A 340 9.18 5.64 -42.59
N SER A 341 8.41 6.09 -43.61
CA SER A 341 8.50 5.54 -44.98
C SER A 341 9.90 5.61 -45.58
N ASP A 342 10.66 6.62 -45.20
CA ASP A 342 11.98 6.87 -45.77
C ASP A 342 13.06 6.03 -45.08
N LEU A 343 12.70 5.37 -43.96
CA LEU A 343 13.61 4.61 -43.10
C LEU A 343 13.41 3.09 -43.23
N ALA A 344 12.18 2.63 -43.45
CA ALA A 344 11.85 1.21 -43.52
C ALA A 344 10.64 0.93 -44.43
N ALA A 345 10.48 -0.34 -44.82
CA ALA A 345 9.29 -0.78 -45.55
C ALA A 345 8.04 -0.67 -44.66
N VAL A 346 6.93 -0.22 -45.25
CA VAL A 346 5.65 -0.01 -44.58
C VAL A 346 4.78 -1.26 -44.70
N GLU A 347 4.22 -1.72 -43.58
CA GLU A 347 3.23 -2.80 -43.52
C GLU A 347 1.91 -2.25 -42.96
N GLU A 348 0.78 -2.67 -43.52
CA GLU A 348 -0.55 -2.28 -43.03
C GLU A 348 -1.05 -3.28 -41.98
N LEU A 349 -1.55 -2.78 -40.85
CA LEU A 349 -2.17 -3.58 -39.80
C LEU A 349 -3.50 -2.99 -39.37
N GLU A 350 -4.43 -3.89 -39.01
CA GLU A 350 -5.68 -3.50 -38.39
C GLU A 350 -5.42 -3.08 -36.93
N CYS A 351 -5.93 -1.91 -36.58
CA CYS A 351 -5.92 -1.39 -35.21
C CYS A 351 -7.27 -0.75 -34.91
N ASP A 352 -7.73 -0.85 -33.66
CA ASP A 352 -9.02 -0.28 -33.23
C ASP A 352 -8.95 1.24 -33.07
N SER A 353 -7.78 1.76 -32.72
CA SER A 353 -7.56 3.18 -32.45
C SER A 353 -6.08 3.51 -32.53
N VAL A 354 -5.82 4.77 -32.83
CA VAL A 354 -4.48 5.29 -33.04
C VAL A 354 -4.36 6.58 -32.23
N PHE A 355 -3.28 6.71 -31.47
CA PHE A 355 -3.16 7.75 -30.44
C PHE A 355 -2.14 8.79 -30.85
N THR A 356 -2.34 10.03 -30.44
CA THR A 356 -1.35 11.11 -30.56
C THR A 356 -1.40 11.96 -29.30
N PHE A 357 -0.39 12.78 -29.08
CA PHE A 357 -0.21 13.47 -27.81
C PHE A 357 -0.10 14.97 -27.94
N VAL A 358 -0.72 15.65 -26.98
CA VAL A 358 -0.34 16.98 -26.55
C VAL A 358 0.42 16.84 -25.24
N LEU A 359 1.63 17.39 -25.15
CA LEU A 359 2.45 17.32 -23.94
C LEU A 359 2.30 18.58 -23.09
N ALA A 360 2.38 18.42 -21.77
CA ALA A 360 2.45 19.54 -20.84
C ALA A 360 3.66 20.43 -21.17
N ASP A 361 3.53 21.73 -20.87
CA ASP A 361 4.56 22.76 -21.10
C ASP A 361 5.02 22.93 -22.56
N GLY A 362 4.31 22.35 -23.53
CA GLY A 362 4.62 22.48 -24.96
C GLY A 362 5.85 21.68 -25.40
N ALA A 363 6.20 20.60 -24.68
CA ALA A 363 7.28 19.71 -25.08
C ALA A 363 7.07 19.21 -26.52
N ALA A 364 8.13 19.27 -27.33
CA ALA A 364 8.04 19.09 -28.78
C ALA A 364 8.01 17.63 -29.25
N ALA A 365 8.36 16.68 -28.38
CA ALA A 365 8.49 15.28 -28.72
C ALA A 365 8.28 14.36 -27.50
N PHE A 366 7.87 13.13 -27.76
CA PHE A 366 7.78 12.03 -26.80
C PHE A 366 8.53 10.81 -27.35
N VAL A 367 8.86 9.85 -26.48
CA VAL A 367 9.63 8.65 -26.87
C VAL A 367 8.74 7.42 -26.82
N VAL A 368 8.75 6.62 -27.89
CA VAL A 368 8.11 5.30 -28.00
C VAL A 368 9.17 4.29 -28.43
N GLU A 369 9.43 3.24 -27.64
CA GLU A 369 10.49 2.23 -27.91
C GLU A 369 11.87 2.83 -28.24
N GLY A 370 12.24 3.92 -27.57
CA GLY A 370 13.50 4.60 -27.82
C GLY A 370 13.53 5.46 -29.10
N VAL A 371 12.44 5.54 -29.86
CA VAL A 371 12.27 6.43 -31.00
C VAL A 371 11.56 7.69 -30.55
N SER A 372 12.14 8.87 -30.83
CA SER A 372 11.46 10.14 -30.53
C SER A 372 10.50 10.50 -31.65
N CYS A 373 9.26 10.83 -31.30
CA CYS A 373 8.19 11.22 -32.21
C CYS A 373 7.70 12.63 -31.86
N VAL A 374 7.28 13.42 -32.85
CA VAL A 374 6.76 14.78 -32.59
C VAL A 374 5.40 14.74 -31.89
N SER A 375 5.16 15.67 -30.97
CA SER A 375 3.86 15.89 -30.33
C SER A 375 2.99 16.86 -31.15
N LEU A 376 1.70 16.95 -30.87
CA LEU A 376 0.84 18.02 -31.38
C LEU A 376 1.17 19.34 -30.69
N GLY A 377 1.15 20.43 -31.46
CA GLY A 377 1.49 21.77 -30.97
C GLY A 377 2.98 21.96 -30.67
N HIS A 378 3.84 21.07 -31.18
CA HIS A 378 5.27 21.00 -30.87
C HIS A 378 6.11 22.23 -31.27
N GLY A 379 5.62 23.12 -32.13
CA GLY A 379 6.28 24.38 -32.50
C GLY A 379 7.50 24.27 -33.42
N LEU A 380 8.01 23.06 -33.70
CA LEU A 380 9.20 22.84 -34.53
C LEU A 380 9.01 23.38 -35.96
N GLN A 381 10.04 24.03 -36.48
CA GLN A 381 10.05 24.62 -37.84
C GLN A 381 11.03 23.92 -38.78
N GLU A 382 11.59 22.78 -38.37
CA GLU A 382 12.68 22.10 -39.07
C GLU A 382 12.19 20.85 -39.82
N GLY A 383 12.67 20.68 -41.05
CA GLY A 383 12.48 19.47 -41.85
C GLY A 383 11.01 19.06 -42.01
N VAL A 384 10.77 17.75 -42.00
CA VAL A 384 9.43 17.16 -42.16
C VAL A 384 8.54 17.32 -40.92
N ALA A 385 9.11 17.72 -39.78
CA ALA A 385 8.36 18.03 -38.56
C ALA A 385 7.55 19.32 -38.69
N ARG A 386 7.93 20.24 -39.58
CA ARG A 386 7.23 21.51 -39.74
C ARG A 386 5.83 21.29 -40.32
N HIS A 387 4.80 21.57 -39.51
CA HIS A 387 3.42 21.48 -39.94
C HIS A 387 2.62 22.77 -39.63
N PRO A 388 1.98 23.44 -40.61
CA PRO A 388 1.29 24.73 -40.41
C PRO A 388 0.17 24.72 -39.37
N TYR A 389 -0.53 23.58 -39.23
CA TYR A 389 -1.61 23.39 -38.27
C TYR A 389 -1.20 22.52 -37.07
N LEU A 390 -0.91 21.22 -37.29
CA LEU A 390 -0.54 20.25 -36.24
C LEU A 390 0.68 20.64 -35.40
N GLY A 391 1.63 21.40 -35.95
CA GLY A 391 2.79 21.92 -35.21
C GLY A 391 2.58 23.27 -34.54
N SER A 392 1.37 23.82 -34.59
CA SER A 392 1.05 25.15 -34.08
C SER A 392 0.07 25.11 -32.91
N PRO A 393 -0.05 26.20 -32.11
CA PRO A 393 -1.06 26.30 -31.05
C PRO A 393 -2.52 26.16 -31.53
N LYS A 394 -2.78 26.29 -32.84
CA LYS A 394 -4.15 26.16 -33.38
C LYS A 394 -4.76 24.79 -33.12
N VAL A 395 -3.94 23.73 -33.14
CA VAL A 395 -4.45 22.37 -32.87
C VAL A 395 -4.93 22.23 -31.42
N LEU A 396 -4.25 22.89 -30.47
CA LEU A 396 -4.65 22.96 -29.07
C LEU A 396 -5.96 23.74 -28.89
N GLU A 397 -6.10 24.86 -29.59
CA GLU A 397 -7.33 25.66 -29.56
C GLU A 397 -8.55 24.87 -30.03
N ASP A 398 -8.41 24.11 -31.13
CA ASP A 398 -9.49 23.27 -31.63
C ASP A 398 -9.75 22.07 -30.71
N LEU A 399 -8.71 21.38 -30.21
CA LEU A 399 -8.85 20.29 -29.24
C LEU A 399 -9.54 20.72 -27.95
N SER A 400 -9.31 21.96 -27.50
CA SER A 400 -9.94 22.50 -26.28
C SER A 400 -11.47 22.56 -26.33
N ARG A 401 -12.05 22.48 -27.54
CA ARG A 401 -13.49 22.48 -27.79
C ARG A 401 -14.11 21.08 -27.78
N PHE A 402 -13.30 20.03 -27.76
CA PHE A 402 -13.80 18.66 -27.75
C PHE A 402 -14.17 18.22 -26.33
N PRO A 403 -15.19 17.35 -26.20
CA PRO A 403 -15.43 16.63 -24.95
C PRO A 403 -14.18 15.85 -24.54
N GLY A 404 -13.90 15.82 -23.24
CA GLY A 404 -12.79 15.03 -22.69
C GLY A 404 -11.43 15.73 -22.65
N PHE A 405 -11.27 16.91 -23.29
CA PHE A 405 -10.01 17.66 -23.24
C PHE A 405 -9.56 18.00 -21.81
N ARG A 406 -10.49 18.43 -20.94
CA ARG A 406 -10.21 18.71 -19.52
C ARG A 406 -9.88 17.47 -18.69
N SER A 407 -10.33 16.30 -19.12
CA SER A 407 -10.03 15.00 -18.48
C SER A 407 -8.82 14.31 -19.10
N GLY A 408 -8.15 14.94 -20.08
CA GLY A 408 -6.90 14.44 -20.67
C GLY A 408 -7.07 13.40 -21.79
N LEU A 409 -8.28 13.15 -22.28
CA LEU A 409 -8.54 12.20 -23.38
C LEU A 409 -9.57 12.79 -24.34
N VAL A 410 -9.21 12.91 -25.62
CA VAL A 410 -10.10 13.42 -26.68
C VAL A 410 -10.26 12.35 -27.75
N ASP A 411 -11.49 11.88 -27.94
CA ASP A 411 -11.82 11.00 -29.06
C ASP A 411 -11.95 11.83 -30.35
N LEU A 412 -11.12 11.50 -31.34
CA LEU A 412 -11.10 12.15 -32.66
C LEU A 412 -11.58 11.18 -33.74
N PRO A 413 -12.89 11.01 -33.92
CA PRO A 413 -13.40 10.20 -35.01
C PRO A 413 -13.11 10.89 -36.36
N SER A 414 -12.93 10.12 -37.42
CA SER A 414 -12.37 10.57 -38.71
C SER A 414 -13.10 11.78 -39.32
N GLU A 415 -14.40 11.96 -39.07
CA GLU A 415 -15.20 13.10 -39.53
C GLU A 415 -14.85 14.44 -38.85
N SER A 416 -14.09 14.39 -37.76
CA SER A 416 -13.62 15.55 -37.01
C SER A 416 -12.45 16.27 -37.68
N VAL A 417 -11.76 15.59 -38.61
CA VAL A 417 -10.57 16.10 -39.30
C VAL A 417 -11.00 16.96 -40.49
N ILE A 418 -10.51 18.20 -40.53
CA ILE A 418 -10.68 19.10 -41.66
C ILE A 418 -9.39 19.13 -42.46
N ARG A 419 -9.50 18.91 -43.76
CA ARG A 419 -8.39 18.98 -44.71
C ARG A 419 -8.57 20.15 -45.65
N ASP A 420 -7.45 20.74 -46.06
CA ASP A 420 -7.44 21.76 -47.11
C ASP A 420 -7.49 21.13 -48.52
N GLU A 421 -7.41 21.98 -49.55
CA GLU A 421 -7.41 21.58 -50.97
C GLU A 421 -6.21 20.69 -51.35
N THR A 422 -5.14 20.70 -50.56
CA THR A 422 -3.95 19.87 -50.75
C THR A 422 -4.06 18.50 -50.05
N GLY A 423 -5.11 18.30 -49.26
CA GLY A 423 -5.33 17.10 -48.46
C GLY A 423 -4.63 17.12 -47.10
N LEU A 424 -3.90 18.19 -46.77
CA LEU A 424 -3.26 18.36 -45.47
C LEU A 424 -4.29 18.74 -44.41
N ILE A 425 -4.08 18.25 -43.19
CA ILE A 425 -4.95 18.59 -42.06
C ILE A 425 -4.78 20.07 -41.71
N CYS A 426 -5.87 20.83 -41.71
CA CYS A 426 -5.85 22.27 -41.47
C CYS A 426 -6.75 22.71 -40.30
N GLY A 427 -7.49 21.80 -39.70
CA GLY A 427 -8.40 22.08 -38.59
C GLY A 427 -8.97 20.82 -37.95
N LEU A 428 -9.48 20.95 -36.73
CA LEU A 428 -10.29 19.94 -36.06
C LEU A 428 -11.64 20.54 -35.64
N ARG A 429 -12.74 19.80 -35.81
CA ARG A 429 -14.07 20.21 -35.35
C ARG A 429 -14.78 19.09 -34.61
N PRO A 430 -15.46 19.37 -33.49
CA PRO A 430 -16.31 18.39 -32.84
C PRO A 430 -17.41 17.91 -33.80
N SER A 431 -17.68 16.60 -33.80
CA SER A 431 -18.85 16.02 -34.47
C SER A 431 -20.11 16.73 -33.98
N ARG A 432 -20.98 17.19 -34.90
CA ARG A 432 -22.29 17.71 -34.51
C ARG A 432 -23.10 16.55 -33.93
N ILE A 433 -23.52 16.67 -32.67
CA ILE A 433 -24.54 15.79 -32.06
C ILE A 433 -25.85 15.96 -32.83
#